data_AF-A1HP22-F1
#
_entry.id   AF-A1HP22-F1
#
_cell.length_a   1.000
_cell.length_b   1.000
_cell.length_c   1.000
_cell.angle_alpha   90.00
_cell.angle_beta   90.00
_cell.angle_gamma   90.00
#
_symmetry.space_group_name_H-M   'P 1'
#
loop_
_entity.id
_entity.type
_entity.pdbx_description
1 polymer ?
#
loop_
_entity_poly.entity_id
_entity_poly.type
_entity_poly.pdbx_seq_one_letter_code
_entity_poly.pdbx_strand_id
1 'polypeptide(L)'
;MGTNGSIVEHSIISRKNVMVMGVVALLFLAWAAFTAYRWFYLNIKQPSEAFFLAMLAFALFERSKPTYVYEAGKKMLRITKHGLFGTDVYEIPYKDIFGIYQYKAQLIRPVKFRRTYRLHSALDNRRVWTVAYMVPGKKGKPENRRVYFKPSETMLRFLQEKMPNKVMVPEEQVVVDIIKNTD
;
A
#
# COMPACT_ATOMS: atom_id res chain seq x y z
N MET A 1 17.76 9.28 -16.95
CA MET A 1 17.69 8.38 -18.12
C MET A 1 17.84 6.94 -17.64
N GLY A 2 16.85 6.08 -17.86
CA GLY A 2 16.97 4.64 -17.63
C GLY A 2 17.14 3.93 -18.98
N THR A 3 18.36 3.49 -19.28
CA THR A 3 18.64 2.51 -20.33
C THR A 3 18.45 1.11 -19.75
N ASN A 4 17.85 0.21 -20.54
CA ASN A 4 17.52 -1.21 -20.25
C ASN A 4 16.13 -1.52 -19.66
N GLY A 5 15.10 -1.54 -20.52
CA GLY A 5 13.95 -2.47 -20.51
C GLY A 5 13.03 -2.56 -19.28
N SER A 6 13.35 -1.87 -18.19
CA SER A 6 12.67 -1.89 -16.90
C SER A 6 12.86 -0.56 -16.16
N ILE A 7 11.83 -0.14 -15.43
CA ILE A 7 11.88 1.06 -14.56
C ILE A 7 11.80 0.60 -13.12
N VAL A 8 12.70 1.11 -12.28
CA VAL A 8 12.72 0.87 -10.83
C VAL A 8 12.49 2.18 -10.10
N GLU A 9 11.55 2.21 -9.17
CA GLU A 9 11.23 3.37 -8.35
C GLU A 9 11.12 3.01 -6.89
N HIS A 10 11.58 3.92 -6.04
CA HIS A 10 11.45 3.77 -4.59
C HIS A 10 10.26 4.61 -4.08
N SER A 11 9.70 4.20 -2.95
CA SER A 11 8.76 5.01 -2.19
C SER A 11 9.45 6.29 -1.73
N ILE A 12 8.82 7.44 -1.96
CA ILE A 12 9.38 8.75 -1.60
C ILE A 12 8.82 9.15 -0.24
N ILE A 13 9.69 9.52 0.71
CA ILE A 13 9.25 10.01 2.01
C ILE A 13 8.97 11.51 1.89
N SER A 14 7.71 11.92 2.12
CA SER A 14 7.33 13.33 2.07
C SER A 14 7.66 14.05 3.38
N ARG A 15 8.34 15.20 3.29
CA ARG A 15 8.64 16.07 4.46
C ARG A 15 7.39 16.45 5.25
N LYS A 16 6.27 16.70 4.56
CA LYS A 16 4.99 17.03 5.22
C LYS A 16 4.51 15.86 6.10
N ASN A 17 4.57 14.64 5.58
CA ASN A 17 4.14 13.45 6.32
C ASN A 17 5.09 13.13 7.49
N VAL A 18 6.39 13.36 7.32
CA VAL A 18 7.38 13.26 8.40
C VAL A 18 7.09 14.28 9.50
N MET A 19 6.79 15.53 9.15
CA MET A 19 6.44 16.57 10.11
C MET A 19 5.17 16.21 10.89
N VAL A 20 4.12 15.75 10.21
CA VAL A 20 2.89 15.26 10.86
C VAL A 20 3.19 14.12 11.82
N MET A 21 3.99 13.13 11.40
CA MET A 21 4.39 12.02 12.27
C MET A 21 5.23 12.50 13.46
N GLY A 22 6.08 13.52 13.28
CA GLY A 22 6.84 14.14 14.36
C GLY A 22 5.95 14.81 15.39
N VAL A 23 4.94 15.58 14.96
CA VAL A 23 3.95 16.20 15.86
C VAL A 23 3.16 15.15 16.62
N VAL A 24 2.70 14.09 15.93
CA VAL A 24 2.00 12.97 16.57
C VAL A 24 2.88 12.27 17.60
N ALA A 25 4.16 12.03 17.29
CA ALA A 25 5.11 11.45 18.22
C ALA A 25 5.34 12.34 19.45
N LEU A 26 5.40 13.66 19.28
CA LEU A 26 5.56 14.61 20.40
C LEU A 26 4.34 14.60 21.32
N LEU A 27 3.13 14.65 20.76
CA LEU A 27 1.89 14.53 21.55
C LEU A 27 1.81 13.19 22.28
N PHE A 28 2.24 12.11 21.62
CA PHE A 28 2.29 10.78 22.22
C PHE A 28 3.30 10.71 23.38
N LEU A 29 4.48 11.31 23.23
CA LEU A 29 5.48 11.41 24.30
C LEU A 29 4.97 12.23 25.48
N ALA A 30 4.27 13.34 25.24
CA ALA A 30 3.65 14.14 26.30
C ALA A 30 2.60 13.34 27.06
N TRP A 31 1.76 12.57 26.37
CA TRP A 31 0.76 11.71 27.01
C TRP A 31 1.40 10.57 27.80
N ALA A 32 2.46 9.94 27.27
CA ALA A 32 3.22 8.93 28.00
C ALA A 32 3.89 9.51 29.26
N ALA A 33 4.47 10.71 29.18
CA ALA A 33 5.06 11.40 30.32
C ALA A 33 4.01 11.75 31.39
N PHE A 34 2.83 12.23 30.97
CA PHE A 34 1.73 12.52 31.89
C PHE A 34 1.21 11.26 32.58
N THR A 35 1.12 10.14 31.84
CA THR A 35 0.72 8.84 32.39
C THR A 35 1.75 8.35 33.41
N ALA A 36 3.05 8.47 33.11
CA ALA A 36 4.12 8.14 34.04
C ALA A 36 4.08 9.02 35.30
N TYR A 37 3.88 10.33 35.14
CA TYR A 37 3.73 11.27 36.26
C TYR A 37 2.59 10.85 37.20
N ARG A 38 1.41 10.57 36.63
CA ARG A 38 0.25 10.09 37.40
C ARG A 38 0.55 8.79 38.15
N TRP A 39 1.30 7.88 37.54
CA TRP A 39 1.61 6.59 38.13
C TRP A 39 2.59 6.74 39.31
N PHE A 40 3.69 7.46 39.13
CA PHE A 40 4.76 7.54 40.12
C PHE A 40 4.52 8.57 41.22
N TYR A 41 3.94 9.73 40.89
CA TYR A 41 3.77 10.84 41.84
C TYR A 41 2.38 10.91 42.45
N LEU A 42 1.33 10.60 41.68
CA LEU A 42 -0.05 10.66 42.16
C LEU A 42 -0.58 9.29 42.62
N ASN A 43 0.19 8.21 42.45
CA ASN A 43 -0.22 6.83 42.71
C ASN A 43 -1.51 6.38 42.00
N ILE A 44 -1.93 7.11 40.94
CA ILE A 44 -3.11 6.76 40.14
C ILE A 44 -2.66 5.77 39.06
N LYS A 45 -2.88 4.48 39.31
CA LYS A 45 -2.47 3.39 38.42
C LYS A 45 -3.61 3.04 37.45
N GLN A 46 -3.38 3.27 36.16
CA GLN A 46 -4.30 2.84 35.10
C GLN A 46 -3.55 1.97 34.08
N PRO A 47 -3.45 0.65 34.33
CA PRO A 47 -2.69 -0.26 33.47
C PRO A 47 -3.28 -0.39 32.05
N SER A 48 -4.59 -0.17 31.89
CA SER A 48 -5.24 -0.15 30.57
C SER A 48 -4.71 1.00 29.70
N GLU A 49 -4.49 2.19 30.26
CA GLU A 49 -3.93 3.33 29.54
C GLU A 49 -2.50 3.06 29.07
N ALA A 50 -1.67 2.47 29.94
CA ALA A 50 -0.31 2.05 29.58
C ALA A 50 -0.30 1.00 28.46
N PHE A 51 -1.23 0.04 28.48
CA PHE A 51 -1.40 -0.93 27.40
C PHE A 51 -1.77 -0.26 26.07
N PHE A 52 -2.75 0.66 26.08
CA PHE A 52 -3.13 1.38 24.87
C PHE A 52 -2.00 2.24 24.32
N LEU A 53 -1.24 2.91 25.19
CA LEU A 53 -0.03 3.64 24.78
C LEU A 53 0.97 2.70 24.10
N ALA A 54 1.28 1.55 24.70
CA ALA A 54 2.19 0.57 24.09
C ALA A 54 1.70 0.09 22.72
N MET A 55 0.39 -0.19 22.59
CA MET A 55 -0.23 -0.59 21.33
C MET A 55 -0.15 0.51 20.26
N LEU A 56 -0.36 1.76 20.65
CA LEU A 56 -0.35 2.91 19.74
C LEU A 56 1.09 3.24 19.31
N ALA A 57 2.07 3.15 20.22
CA ALA A 57 3.49 3.23 19.90
C ALA A 57 3.90 2.16 18.88
N PHE A 58 3.48 0.92 19.10
CA PHE A 58 3.73 -0.19 18.18
C PHE A 58 3.12 0.07 16.80
N ALA A 59 1.85 0.52 16.74
CA ALA A 59 1.18 0.85 15.49
C ALA A 59 1.85 2.01 14.72
N LEU A 60 2.31 3.05 15.42
CA LEU A 60 3.06 4.16 14.82
C LEU A 60 4.41 3.68 14.25
N PHE A 61 5.10 2.80 14.99
CA PHE A 61 6.36 2.23 14.56
C PHE A 61 6.21 1.37 13.31
N GLU A 62 5.20 0.49 13.27
CA GLU A 62 4.90 -0.33 12.08
C GLU A 62 4.57 0.53 10.86
N ARG A 63 3.85 1.64 11.05
CA ARG A 63 3.43 2.51 9.95
C ARG A 63 4.57 3.34 9.35
N SER A 64 5.61 3.63 10.13
CA SER A 64 6.68 4.57 9.76
C SER A 64 7.77 3.96 8.89
N LYS A 65 7.96 2.63 8.94
CA LYS A 65 9.15 1.98 8.38
C LYS A 65 9.03 1.33 7.00
N PRO A 66 7.87 0.82 6.51
CA PRO A 66 7.90 0.01 5.30
C PRO A 66 8.25 0.86 4.09
N THR A 67 9.41 0.56 3.50
CA THR A 67 9.85 1.11 2.22
C THR A 67 9.45 0.14 1.12
N TYR A 68 9.05 0.72 0.00
CA TYR A 68 8.55 -0.04 -1.15
C TYR A 68 9.42 0.27 -2.35
N VAL A 69 9.76 -0.77 -3.10
CA VAL A 69 10.42 -0.67 -4.40
C VAL A 69 9.47 -1.22 -5.43
N TYR A 70 9.16 -0.41 -6.44
CA TYR A 70 8.32 -0.77 -7.57
C TYR A 70 9.22 -0.97 -8.78
N GLU A 71 9.20 -2.15 -9.38
CA GLU A 71 9.96 -2.49 -10.58
C GLU A 71 8.99 -2.92 -11.68
N ALA A 72 8.87 -2.12 -12.73
CA ALA A 72 8.17 -2.52 -13.95
C ALA A 72 9.16 -3.22 -14.88
N GLY A 73 9.15 -4.56 -14.88
CA GLY A 73 9.99 -5.40 -15.72
C GLY A 73 9.42 -5.57 -17.14
N LYS A 74 10.03 -6.45 -17.94
CA LYS A 74 9.56 -6.76 -19.31
C LYS A 74 8.19 -7.44 -19.36
N LYS A 75 7.91 -8.37 -18.44
CA LYS A 75 6.70 -9.22 -18.45
C LYS A 75 5.84 -9.12 -17.18
N MET A 76 6.34 -8.46 -16.15
CA MET A 76 5.71 -8.42 -14.83
C MET A 76 6.02 -7.13 -14.08
N LEU A 77 5.09 -6.74 -13.22
CA LEU A 77 5.26 -5.71 -12.20
C LEU A 77 5.71 -6.39 -10.91
N ARG A 78 6.90 -6.06 -10.44
CA ARG A 78 7.42 -6.52 -9.15
C ARG A 78 7.30 -5.39 -8.12
N ILE A 79 6.80 -5.73 -6.94
CA ILE A 79 6.67 -4.82 -5.81
C ILE A 79 7.36 -5.48 -4.63
N THR A 80 8.48 -4.89 -4.22
CA THR A 80 9.26 -5.36 -3.08
C THR A 80 8.93 -4.50 -1.87
N LYS A 81 8.47 -5.13 -0.80
CA LYS A 81 8.19 -4.50 0.49
C LYS A 81 9.32 -4.86 1.44
N HIS A 82 10.07 -3.87 1.89
CA HIS A 82 11.02 -4.03 2.98
C HIS A 82 10.32 -3.68 4.29
N GLY A 83 10.04 -4.69 5.10
CA GLY A 83 9.40 -4.55 6.41
C GLY A 83 10.38 -4.73 7.56
N LEU A 84 9.84 -4.79 8.78
CA LEU A 84 10.59 -5.02 10.01
C LEU A 84 11.12 -6.45 10.12
N PHE A 85 10.35 -7.42 9.65
CA PHE A 85 10.62 -8.86 9.82
C PHE A 85 11.16 -9.53 8.55
N GLY A 86 11.51 -8.74 7.53
CA GLY A 86 12.03 -9.27 6.27
C GLY A 86 11.58 -8.50 5.04
N THR A 87 11.89 -9.09 3.89
CA THR A 87 11.55 -8.54 2.58
C THR A 87 10.53 -9.45 1.90
N ASP A 88 9.37 -8.91 1.58
CA ASP A 88 8.33 -9.60 0.81
C ASP A 88 8.40 -9.14 -0.65
N VAL A 89 8.45 -10.07 -1.60
CA VAL A 89 8.42 -9.76 -3.04
C VAL A 89 7.09 -10.20 -3.63
N TYR A 90 6.40 -9.26 -4.28
CA TYR A 90 5.14 -9.50 -4.98
C TYR A 90 5.36 -9.36 -6.47
N GLU A 91 5.20 -10.44 -7.23
CA GLU A 91 5.31 -10.43 -8.68
C GLU A 91 3.93 -10.59 -9.32
N ILE A 92 3.58 -9.67 -10.23
CA ILE A 92 2.30 -9.63 -10.91
C ILE A 92 2.56 -9.66 -12.42
N PRO A 93 2.32 -10.81 -13.10
CA PRO A 93 2.46 -10.90 -14.55
C PRO A 93 1.46 -10.00 -15.27
N TYR A 94 1.90 -9.33 -16.34
CA TYR A 94 1.05 -8.40 -17.11
C TYR A 94 -0.16 -9.07 -17.76
N LYS A 95 -0.05 -10.35 -18.11
CA LYS A 95 -1.15 -11.16 -18.64
C LYS A 95 -2.33 -11.28 -17.69
N ASP A 96 -2.06 -11.28 -16.38
CA ASP A 96 -3.07 -11.53 -15.35
C ASP A 96 -3.70 -10.23 -14.84
N ILE A 97 -3.21 -9.07 -15.30
CA ILE A 97 -3.74 -7.75 -14.96
C ILE A 97 -4.97 -7.45 -15.82
N PHE A 98 -6.08 -7.12 -15.16
CA PHE A 98 -7.27 -6.58 -15.80
C PHE A 98 -7.09 -5.10 -16.12
N GLY A 99 -6.65 -4.33 -15.12
CA GLY A 99 -6.33 -2.94 -15.32
C GLY A 99 -5.73 -2.25 -14.11
N ILE A 100 -5.21 -1.04 -14.37
CA ILE A 100 -4.60 -0.13 -13.40
C ILE A 100 -5.39 1.18 -13.43
N TYR A 101 -6.01 1.50 -12.30
CA TYR A 101 -6.90 2.66 -12.17
C TYR A 101 -6.61 3.44 -10.89
N GLN A 102 -6.97 4.73 -10.89
CA GLN A 102 -6.74 5.58 -9.71
C GLN A 102 -7.67 5.17 -8.57
N TYR A 103 -7.13 4.98 -7.37
CA TYR A 103 -7.92 4.60 -6.20
C TYR A 103 -8.92 5.71 -5.85
N LYS A 104 -10.20 5.33 -5.71
CA LYS A 104 -11.27 6.16 -5.13
C LYS A 104 -11.85 5.44 -3.92
N ALA A 105 -12.12 6.20 -2.86
CA ALA A 105 -12.81 5.66 -1.69
C ALA A 105 -14.30 5.51 -2.03
N GLN A 106 -14.75 4.29 -2.30
CA GLN A 106 -16.15 3.98 -2.61
C GLN A 106 -16.74 3.06 -1.53
N LEU A 107 -17.97 3.34 -1.11
CA LEU A 107 -18.72 2.58 -0.10
C LEU A 107 -19.20 1.22 -0.63
N ILE A 108 -19.71 1.19 -1.85
CA ILE A 108 -20.24 -0.02 -2.51
C ILE A 108 -19.30 -0.37 -3.65
N ARG A 109 -18.86 -1.62 -3.73
CA ARG A 109 -18.00 -2.10 -4.81
C ARG A 109 -18.70 -3.23 -5.57
N PRO A 110 -18.80 -3.13 -6.90
CA PRO A 110 -19.50 -4.13 -7.72
C PRO A 110 -18.74 -5.47 -7.79
N VAL A 111 -17.41 -5.47 -7.57
CA VAL A 111 -16.57 -6.68 -7.62
C VAL A 111 -16.03 -7.03 -6.24
N LYS A 112 -16.21 -8.30 -5.87
CA LYS A 112 -15.60 -8.88 -4.66
C LYS A 112 -14.15 -9.28 -4.93
N PHE A 113 -13.21 -8.49 -4.42
CA PHE A 113 -11.80 -8.86 -4.36
C PHE A 113 -11.53 -9.74 -3.14
N ARG A 114 -11.03 -10.95 -3.35
CA ARG A 114 -10.75 -11.89 -2.26
C ARG A 114 -9.61 -11.42 -1.37
N ARG A 115 -8.59 -10.77 -1.96
CA ARG A 115 -7.44 -10.22 -1.22
C ARG A 115 -7.13 -8.80 -1.69
N THR A 116 -6.81 -7.94 -0.72
CA THR A 116 -6.38 -6.55 -0.93
C THR A 116 -5.04 -6.35 -0.26
N TYR A 117 -4.00 -6.07 -1.03
CA TYR A 117 -2.67 -5.76 -0.50
C TYR A 117 -2.41 -4.26 -0.54
N ARG A 118 -2.04 -3.68 0.61
CA ARG A 118 -1.67 -2.26 0.73
C ARG A 118 -0.15 -2.16 0.62
N LEU A 119 0.36 -2.14 -0.60
CA LEU A 119 1.80 -2.10 -0.89
C LEU A 119 2.26 -0.68 -1.23
N HIS A 120 2.01 0.25 -0.32
CA HIS A 120 2.48 1.63 -0.44
C HIS A 120 2.84 2.21 0.92
N SER A 121 3.81 3.12 0.93
CA SER A 121 4.20 3.81 2.16
C SER A 121 3.14 4.83 2.56
N ALA A 122 2.86 4.90 3.87
CA ALA A 122 2.03 5.94 4.45
C ALA A 122 2.71 7.32 4.38
N LEU A 123 4.04 7.36 4.31
CA LEU A 123 4.82 8.59 4.24
C LEU A 123 4.94 9.16 2.83
N ASP A 124 4.57 8.39 1.81
CA ASP A 124 4.56 8.84 0.42
C ASP A 124 3.31 9.67 0.13
N ASN A 125 3.45 10.83 -0.52
CA ASN A 125 2.33 11.72 -0.82
C ASN A 125 1.77 11.54 -2.24
N ARG A 126 2.33 10.61 -3.04
CA ARG A 126 1.81 10.31 -4.37
C ARG A 126 0.42 9.70 -4.31
N ARG A 127 -0.33 9.87 -5.41
CA ARG A 127 -1.66 9.29 -5.58
C ARG A 127 -1.59 7.76 -5.50
N VAL A 128 -2.57 7.17 -4.84
CA VAL A 128 -2.70 5.72 -4.76
C VAL A 128 -3.36 5.21 -6.05
N TRP A 129 -2.75 4.19 -6.63
CA TRP A 129 -3.26 3.47 -7.79
C TRP A 129 -3.58 2.04 -7.40
N THR A 130 -4.56 1.46 -8.08
CA THR A 130 -5.01 0.08 -7.87
C THR A 130 -4.63 -0.75 -9.09
N VAL A 131 -3.94 -1.85 -8.87
CA VAL A 131 -3.77 -2.92 -9.86
C VAL A 131 -4.78 -4.00 -9.54
N ALA A 132 -5.72 -4.27 -10.44
CA ALA A 132 -6.62 -5.41 -10.35
C ALA A 132 -6.08 -6.55 -11.21
N TYR A 133 -5.93 -7.73 -10.63
CA TYR A 133 -5.36 -8.89 -11.30
C TYR A 133 -5.97 -10.19 -10.81
N MET A 134 -5.90 -11.22 -11.63
CA MET A 134 -6.34 -12.57 -11.31
C MET A 134 -5.17 -13.42 -10.83
N VAL A 135 -5.43 -14.36 -9.93
CA VAL A 135 -4.48 -15.42 -9.58
C VAL A 135 -5.21 -16.75 -9.59
N PRO A 136 -4.60 -17.85 -10.05
CA PRO A 136 -5.16 -19.18 -9.83
C PRO A 136 -5.37 -19.42 -8.32
N GLY A 137 -6.61 -19.64 -7.92
CA GLY A 137 -6.99 -19.88 -6.53
C GLY A 137 -6.80 -21.33 -6.10
N LYS A 138 -7.14 -21.60 -4.84
CA LYS A 138 -7.13 -22.99 -4.33
C LYS A 138 -8.17 -23.81 -5.10
N LYS A 139 -7.76 -24.98 -5.63
CA LYS A 139 -8.57 -25.87 -6.49
C LYS A 139 -8.88 -25.34 -7.89
N GLY A 140 -8.05 -24.45 -8.45
CA GLY A 140 -8.15 -24.01 -9.84
C GLY A 140 -9.23 -22.95 -10.11
N LYS A 141 -9.99 -22.52 -9.10
CA LYS A 141 -10.93 -21.40 -9.25
C LYS A 141 -10.17 -20.08 -9.31
N PRO A 142 -10.38 -19.22 -10.31
CA PRO A 142 -9.71 -17.93 -10.38
C PRO A 142 -10.10 -17.04 -9.18
N GLU A 143 -9.12 -16.34 -8.62
CA GLU A 143 -9.30 -15.40 -7.51
C GLU A 143 -8.89 -14.00 -7.92
N ASN A 144 -9.84 -13.06 -7.86
CA ASN A 144 -9.57 -11.65 -8.09
C ASN A 144 -8.86 -11.03 -6.89
N ARG A 145 -7.71 -10.41 -7.15
CA ARG A 145 -6.88 -9.71 -6.16
C ARG A 145 -6.63 -8.30 -6.60
N ARG A 146 -6.30 -7.46 -5.63
CA ARG A 146 -5.86 -6.10 -5.92
C ARG A 146 -4.70 -5.67 -5.05
N VAL A 147 -3.88 -4.80 -5.61
CA VAL A 147 -2.75 -4.17 -4.94
C VAL A 147 -2.91 -2.67 -5.03
N TYR A 148 -2.72 -1.99 -3.91
CA TYR A 148 -2.60 -0.53 -3.86
C TYR A 148 -1.14 -0.13 -3.78
N PHE A 149 -0.69 0.67 -4.74
CA PHE A 149 0.68 1.14 -4.85
C PHE A 149 0.72 2.63 -5.23
N LYS A 150 1.89 3.26 -5.14
CA LYS A 150 2.09 4.70 -5.44
C LYS A 150 3.15 4.88 -6.53
N PRO A 151 2.83 4.59 -7.80
CA PRO A 151 3.75 4.82 -8.91
C PRO A 151 3.95 6.31 -9.17
N SER A 152 5.09 6.67 -9.77
CA SER A 152 5.22 7.97 -10.43
C SER A 152 4.43 8.02 -11.76
N GLU A 153 4.35 9.20 -12.36
CA GLU A 153 3.84 9.35 -13.71
C GLU A 153 4.71 8.65 -14.77
N THR A 154 6.04 8.64 -14.61
CA THR A 154 6.96 7.96 -15.54
C THR A 154 6.74 6.46 -15.52
N MET A 155 6.53 5.87 -14.34
CA MET A 155 6.19 4.44 -14.19
C MET A 155 4.86 4.12 -14.88
N LEU A 156 3.84 4.97 -14.69
CA LEU A 156 2.54 4.73 -15.31
C LEU A 156 2.60 4.82 -16.83
N ARG A 157 3.31 5.80 -17.39
CA ARG A 157 3.50 5.92 -18.85
C ARG A 157 4.21 4.70 -19.41
N PHE A 158 5.26 4.22 -18.73
CA PHE A 158 5.96 3.00 -19.14
C PHE A 158 5.09 1.74 -19.06
N LEU A 159 4.23 1.63 -18.04
CA LEU A 159 3.25 0.56 -17.97
C LEU A 159 2.21 0.66 -19.09
N GLN A 160 1.80 1.87 -19.46
CA GLN A 160 0.86 2.12 -20.56
C GLN A 160 1.44 1.73 -21.92
N GLU A 161 2.72 2.01 -22.18
CA GLU A 161 3.43 1.57 -23.38
C GLU A 161 3.46 0.03 -23.50
N LYS A 162 3.60 -0.68 -22.38
CA LYS A 162 3.64 -2.14 -22.35
C LYS A 162 2.28 -2.81 -22.36
N MET A 163 1.27 -2.18 -21.76
CA MET A 163 -0.09 -2.69 -21.66
C MET A 163 -1.07 -1.59 -22.10
N PRO A 164 -1.16 -1.33 -23.42
CA PRO A 164 -2.10 -0.36 -23.93
C PRO A 164 -3.53 -0.76 -23.53
N ASN A 165 -4.36 0.23 -23.24
CA ASN A 165 -5.77 0.06 -22.85
C ASN A 165 -6.02 -0.64 -21.50
N LYS A 166 -4.98 -0.94 -20.70
CA LYS A 166 -5.14 -1.48 -19.33
C LYS A 166 -4.67 -0.53 -18.26
N VAL A 167 -4.00 0.56 -18.60
CA VAL A 167 -3.34 1.47 -17.66
C VAL A 167 -3.97 2.85 -17.75
N MET A 168 -4.23 3.48 -16.60
CA MET A 168 -4.98 4.74 -16.50
C MET A 168 -6.44 4.64 -16.98
N VAL A 169 -7.03 3.45 -16.89
CA VAL A 169 -8.43 3.23 -17.27
C VAL A 169 -9.40 3.54 -16.13
N PRO A 170 -10.67 3.86 -16.43
CA PRO A 170 -11.71 3.98 -15.42
C PRO A 170 -11.93 2.67 -14.65
N GLU A 171 -12.32 2.77 -13.38
CA GLU A 171 -12.59 1.59 -12.53
C GLU A 171 -13.74 0.74 -13.11
N GLU A 172 -14.72 1.40 -13.71
CA GLU A 172 -15.93 0.81 -14.27
C GLU A 172 -15.60 -0.15 -15.43
N GLN A 173 -14.64 0.23 -16.29
CA GLN A 173 -14.19 -0.62 -17.38
C GLN A 173 -13.51 -1.89 -16.86
N VAL A 174 -12.63 -1.74 -15.86
CA VAL A 174 -11.93 -2.89 -15.25
C VAL A 174 -12.91 -3.83 -14.54
N VAL A 175 -13.94 -3.28 -13.89
CA VAL A 175 -15.02 -4.05 -13.28
C VAL A 175 -15.75 -4.91 -14.30
N VAL A 176 -16.12 -4.32 -15.45
CA VAL A 176 -16.80 -5.04 -16.53
C VAL A 176 -15.91 -6.17 -17.07
N ASP A 177 -14.61 -5.91 -17.25
CA ASP A 177 -13.66 -6.92 -17.75
C ASP A 177 -13.46 -8.08 -16.76
N ILE A 178 -13.52 -7.80 -15.45
CA ILE A 178 -13.46 -8.84 -14.42
C ILE A 178 -14.72 -9.72 -14.46
N ILE A 179 -15.91 -9.11 -14.58
CA ILE A 179 -17.18 -9.84 -14.62
C ILE A 179 -17.21 -10.75 -15.85
N LYS A 180 -16.88 -10.22 -17.04
CA LYS A 180 -16.82 -10.98 -18.29
C LYS A 180 -15.85 -12.18 -18.29
N ASN A 181 -14.80 -12.13 -17.46
CA ASN A 181 -13.84 -13.25 -17.33
C ASN A 181 -14.22 -14.25 -16.22
N THR A 182 -15.29 -13.99 -15.46
CA THR A 182 -15.75 -14.86 -14.37
C THR A 182 -16.97 -15.70 -14.78
N ASP A 183 -17.73 -15.26 -15.79
CA ASP A 183 -18.81 -15.99 -16.46
C ASP A 183 -18.26 -16.99 -17.50
#